data_AF-A0ABD3VX32-F1
#
_entry.id   AF-A0ABD3VX32-F1
#
_cell.length_a   1.000
_cell.length_b   1.000
_cell.length_c   1.000
_cell.angle_alpha   90.00
_cell.angle_beta   90.00
_cell.angle_gamma   90.00
#
_symmetry.space_group_name_H-M   'P 1'
#
loop_
_entity.id
_entity.type
_entity.pdbx_description
1 polymer ?
#
loop_
_entity_poly.entity_id
_entity_poly.type
_entity_poly.pdbx_seq_one_letter_code
_entity_poly.pdbx_strand_id
1 'polypeptide(L)'
;MGITKKFRVRPQLFVKSVNTVDCNSVNTEDCKCVNIKDCNSVNTEDSKSVNTEDCRSVNTEDCKSVNTEDCKSVNTEDCRSVNMKDCKSVNTEDCNSVNTEDCKSVNTEDCKSVNTEDCKSVNTEDCKSVNTEDCKSVNTEDCKSLNI
;
A
#
# COMPACT_ATOMS: atom_id res chain seq x y z
N MET A 1 27.97 -7.80 7.19
CA MET A 1 28.38 -6.50 6.63
C MET A 1 27.22 -5.97 5.80
N GLY A 2 26.32 -5.19 6.39
CA GLY A 2 25.14 -4.67 5.70
C GLY A 2 25.55 -3.53 4.77
N ILE A 3 25.32 -3.67 3.47
CA ILE A 3 25.63 -2.61 2.51
C ILE A 3 24.49 -1.59 2.56
N THR A 4 24.61 -0.55 3.39
CA THR A 4 23.73 0.62 3.29
C THR A 4 24.19 1.48 2.11
N LYS A 5 23.79 1.09 0.89
CA LYS A 5 23.93 1.97 -0.28
C LYS A 5 22.92 3.11 -0.14
N LYS A 6 23.37 4.24 0.41
CA LYS A 6 22.63 5.50 0.41
C LYS A 6 22.71 6.07 -1.01
N PHE A 7 21.82 5.61 -1.90
CA PHE A 7 21.62 6.24 -3.21
C PHE A 7 21.02 7.63 -2.96
N ARG A 8 21.76 8.68 -3.27
CA ARG A 8 21.24 10.05 -3.31
C ARG A 8 21.25 10.49 -4.76
N VAL A 9 20.10 10.42 -5.42
CA VAL A 9 19.93 10.90 -6.80
C VAL A 9 19.56 12.39 -6.73
N ARG A 10 20.27 13.22 -7.50
CA ARG A 10 19.91 14.61 -7.86
C ARG A 10 20.47 14.80 -9.28
N PRO A 11 19.83 15.49 -10.24
CA PRO A 11 18.45 16.01 -10.38
C PRO A 11 17.59 15.18 -11.37
N GLN A 12 16.27 15.08 -11.12
CA GLN A 12 15.20 14.42 -11.91
C GLN A 12 15.67 13.39 -12.95
N LEU A 13 16.25 12.30 -12.45
CA LEU A 13 16.63 11.17 -13.28
C LEU A 13 15.50 10.17 -13.16
N PHE A 14 14.53 10.23 -14.08
CA PHE A 14 13.43 9.28 -14.11
C PHE A 14 13.99 7.85 -14.13
N VAL A 15 13.79 7.12 -13.03
CA VAL A 15 14.35 5.78 -12.84
C VAL A 15 13.42 4.79 -13.52
N LYS A 16 13.94 4.07 -14.52
CA LYS A 16 13.14 3.08 -15.25
C LYS A 16 12.69 1.92 -14.38
N SER A 17 13.51 1.45 -13.46
CA SER A 17 13.12 0.43 -12.48
C SER A 17 14.12 0.33 -11.32
N VAL A 18 13.59 0.00 -10.14
CA VAL A 18 14.34 -0.44 -8.97
C VAL A 18 13.98 -1.90 -8.71
N ASN A 19 14.99 -2.78 -8.61
CA ASN A 19 14.79 -4.18 -8.28
C ASN A 19 15.77 -4.58 -7.18
N THR A 20 15.27 -5.00 -6.02
CA THR A 20 16.12 -5.46 -4.90
C THR A 20 15.53 -6.71 -4.26
N VAL A 21 16.40 -7.63 -3.86
CA VAL A 21 16.01 -8.85 -3.16
C VAL A 21 16.11 -8.61 -1.67
N ASP A 22 17.32 -8.52 -1.11
CA ASP A 22 17.52 -8.24 0.32
C ASP A 22 17.90 -6.78 0.57
N CYS A 23 17.13 -6.09 1.40
CA CYS A 23 17.47 -4.73 1.84
C CYS A 23 17.06 -4.43 3.27
N ASN A 24 17.77 -3.49 3.88
CA ASN A 24 17.28 -2.87 5.12
C ASN A 24 16.31 -1.73 4.82
N SER A 25 16.54 -0.97 3.75
CA SER A 25 15.69 0.16 3.39
C SER A 25 15.84 0.51 1.92
N VAL A 26 14.73 0.82 1.27
CA VAL A 26 14.68 1.50 -0.02
C VAL A 26 13.97 2.84 0.14
N ASN A 27 14.53 3.87 -0.47
CA ASN A 27 13.91 5.17 -0.62
C ASN A 27 14.14 5.60 -2.07
N THR A 28 13.06 5.92 -2.78
CA THR A 28 13.13 6.21 -4.21
C THR A 28 12.03 7.18 -4.61
N GLU A 29 12.35 8.03 -5.58
CA GLU A 29 11.50 9.08 -6.12
C GLU A 29 11.54 8.95 -7.66
N ASP A 30 10.55 9.48 -8.38
CA ASP A 30 10.52 9.55 -9.84
C ASP A 30 10.77 8.20 -10.53
N CYS A 31 10.02 7.16 -10.15
CA CYS A 31 10.25 5.80 -10.62
C CYS A 31 9.13 5.28 -11.52
N LYS A 32 9.47 4.60 -12.60
CA LYS A 32 8.44 3.86 -13.34
C LYS A 32 7.96 2.64 -12.54
N CYS A 33 8.88 1.84 -12.02
CA CYS A 33 8.56 0.58 -11.36
C CYS A 33 9.52 0.29 -10.21
N VAL A 34 8.99 -0.19 -9.08
CA VAL A 34 9.76 -0.63 -7.92
C VAL A 34 9.35 -2.07 -7.59
N ASN A 35 10.31 -3.01 -7.57
CA ASN A 35 10.06 -4.40 -7.21
C ASN A 35 11.02 -4.82 -6.09
N ILE A 36 10.47 -5.19 -4.93
CA ILE A 36 11.21 -5.52 -3.71
C ILE A 36 10.76 -6.89 -3.22
N LYS A 37 11.70 -7.76 -2.86
CA LYS A 37 11.34 -9.04 -2.20
C LYS A 37 11.37 -8.88 -0.70
N ASP A 38 12.56 -8.89 -0.10
CA ASP A 38 12.78 -8.89 1.34
C ASP A 38 13.32 -7.54 1.82
N CYS A 39 12.48 -6.75 2.51
CA CYS A 39 12.94 -5.46 3.03
C CYS A 39 12.35 -5.05 4.37
N ASN A 40 13.16 -4.46 5.23
CA ASN A 40 12.61 -3.89 6.46
C ASN A 40 11.74 -2.65 6.18
N SER A 41 12.10 -1.82 5.19
CA SER A 41 11.36 -0.59 4.89
C SER A 41 11.47 -0.20 3.42
N VAL A 42 10.33 0.15 2.82
CA VAL A 42 10.25 0.68 1.46
C VAL A 42 9.51 2.01 1.51
N ASN A 43 10.10 3.06 0.96
CA ASN A 43 9.48 4.37 0.81
C ASN A 43 9.59 4.78 -0.66
N THR A 44 8.47 5.09 -1.30
CA THR A 44 8.44 5.45 -2.71
C THR A 44 7.55 6.66 -2.95
N GLU A 45 8.00 7.59 -3.77
CA GLU A 45 7.23 8.74 -4.24
C GLU A 45 7.21 8.72 -5.77
N ASP A 46 6.18 9.32 -6.38
CA ASP A 46 6.06 9.51 -7.82
C ASP A 46 6.33 8.23 -8.63
N SER A 47 5.65 7.15 -8.24
CA SER A 47 5.90 5.81 -8.76
C SER A 47 4.75 5.24 -9.56
N LYS A 48 4.98 4.88 -10.83
CA LYS A 48 3.88 4.28 -11.62
C LYS A 48 3.46 2.91 -11.07
N SER A 49 4.37 2.11 -10.53
CA SER A 49 4.00 0.86 -9.87
C SER A 49 4.99 0.44 -8.79
N VAL A 50 4.48 -0.03 -7.66
CA VAL A 50 5.27 -0.58 -6.55
C VAL A 50 4.79 -2.01 -6.28
N ASN A 51 5.69 -2.97 -6.26
CA ASN A 51 5.44 -4.37 -5.91
C ASN A 51 6.39 -4.79 -4.80
N THR A 52 5.86 -5.29 -3.68
CA THR A 52 6.66 -5.80 -2.55
C THR A 52 6.14 -7.15 -2.06
N GLU A 53 7.03 -8.08 -1.71
CA GLU A 53 6.62 -9.41 -1.22
C GLU A 53 6.76 -9.58 0.31
N ASP A 54 7.93 -9.38 0.89
CA ASP A 54 8.21 -9.65 2.31
C ASP A 54 8.76 -8.38 2.97
N CYS A 55 7.85 -7.49 3.38
CA CYS A 55 8.23 -6.17 3.89
C CYS A 55 7.72 -5.87 5.29
N ARG A 56 8.59 -5.38 6.17
CA ARG A 56 8.09 -4.94 7.49
C ARG A 56 7.23 -3.68 7.37
N SER A 57 7.62 -2.72 6.53
CA SER A 57 6.84 -1.50 6.33
C SER A 57 6.97 -0.99 4.91
N VAL A 58 5.86 -0.56 4.31
CA VAL A 58 5.82 0.06 2.98
C VAL A 58 5.07 1.39 3.10
N ASN A 59 5.68 2.47 2.63
CA ASN A 59 5.04 3.78 2.50
C ASN A 59 5.13 4.22 1.04
N THR A 60 4.01 4.61 0.44
CA THR A 60 3.98 5.05 -0.96
C THR A 60 3.12 6.29 -1.13
N GLU A 61 3.58 7.24 -1.93
CA GLU A 61 2.86 8.46 -2.29
C GLU A 61 2.84 8.59 -3.83
N ASP A 62 1.78 9.20 -4.36
CA ASP A 62 1.63 9.48 -5.80
C ASP A 62 1.86 8.26 -6.70
N CYS A 63 1.14 7.17 -6.40
CA CYS A 63 1.32 5.90 -7.11
C CYS A 63 0.13 5.51 -7.99
N LYS A 64 0.39 5.06 -9.21
CA LYS A 64 -0.71 4.51 -10.03
C LYS A 64 -1.16 3.13 -9.52
N SER A 65 -0.25 2.30 -9.03
CA SER A 65 -0.60 0.99 -8.48
C SER A 65 0.39 0.53 -7.42
N VAL A 66 -0.13 0.02 -6.31
CA VAL A 66 0.65 -0.58 -5.23
C VAL A 66 0.17 -2.01 -5.03
N ASN A 67 1.08 -2.98 -5.08
CA ASN A 67 0.80 -4.37 -4.74
C ASN A 67 1.76 -4.81 -3.64
N THR A 68 1.23 -5.29 -2.53
CA THR A 68 2.05 -5.75 -1.39
C THR A 68 1.57 -7.11 -0.90
N GLU A 69 2.49 -8.04 -0.75
CA GLU A 69 2.28 -9.29 -0.02
C GLU A 69 2.99 -9.19 1.34
N ASP A 70 2.67 -10.09 2.27
CA ASP A 70 3.34 -10.31 3.58
C ASP A 70 3.94 -9.06 4.25
N CYS A 71 3.08 -8.10 4.61
CA CYS A 71 3.51 -6.86 5.24
C CYS A 71 3.01 -6.65 6.67
N LYS A 72 3.84 -6.08 7.55
CA LYS A 72 3.34 -5.67 8.88
C LYS A 72 2.56 -4.35 8.84
N SER A 73 2.93 -3.43 7.99
CA SER A 73 2.25 -2.15 7.86
C SER A 73 2.43 -1.59 6.48
N VAL A 74 1.35 -1.12 5.88
CA VAL A 74 1.40 -0.40 4.61
C VAL A 74 0.63 0.90 4.78
N ASN A 75 1.22 2.00 4.35
CA ASN A 75 0.58 3.31 4.25
C ASN A 75 0.68 3.79 2.81
N THR A 76 -0.45 4.20 2.22
CA THR A 76 -0.47 4.68 0.83
C THR A 76 -1.30 5.96 0.72
N GLU A 77 -0.81 6.92 -0.04
CA GLU A 77 -1.48 8.20 -0.32
C GLU A 77 -1.54 8.42 -1.83
N ASP A 78 -2.61 9.08 -2.30
CA ASP A 78 -2.79 9.46 -3.70
C ASP A 78 -2.62 8.30 -4.70
N CYS A 79 -3.24 7.16 -4.39
CA CYS A 79 -3.09 5.95 -5.18
C CYS A 79 -4.30 5.64 -6.08
N ARG A 80 -4.06 5.31 -7.35
CA ARG A 80 -5.18 4.83 -8.20
C ARG A 80 -5.64 3.42 -7.81
N SER A 81 -4.75 2.53 -7.41
CA SER A 81 -5.12 1.17 -7.03
C SER A 81 -4.16 0.65 -6.00
N VAL A 82 -4.69 0.02 -4.96
CA VAL A 82 -3.91 -0.61 -3.90
C VAL A 82 -4.44 -2.02 -3.72
N ASN A 83 -3.56 -3.01 -3.83
CA ASN A 83 -3.87 -4.42 -3.60
C ASN A 83 -2.93 -4.97 -2.53
N MET A 84 -3.47 -5.55 -1.48
CA MET A 84 -2.68 -6.08 -0.38
C MET A 84 -3.12 -7.46 0.02
N LYS A 85 -2.15 -8.30 0.35
CA LYS A 85 -2.35 -9.65 0.86
C LYS A 85 -1.53 -9.83 2.13
N ASP A 86 -2.09 -10.53 3.11
CA ASP A 86 -1.40 -10.92 4.34
C ASP A 86 -0.79 -9.73 5.11
N CYS A 87 -1.58 -8.66 5.29
CA CYS A 87 -1.10 -7.44 5.93
C CYS A 87 -1.59 -7.28 7.37
N LYS A 88 -0.70 -7.01 8.33
CA LYS A 88 -1.17 -6.77 9.71
C LYS A 88 -1.97 -5.46 9.79
N SER A 89 -1.54 -4.38 9.14
CA SER A 89 -2.24 -3.10 9.14
C SER A 89 -2.11 -2.42 7.78
N VAL A 90 -3.20 -1.86 7.31
CA VAL A 90 -3.28 -1.10 6.07
C VAL A 90 -3.93 0.26 6.37
N ASN A 91 -3.27 1.35 5.98
CA ASN A 91 -3.85 2.68 5.99
C ASN A 91 -3.75 3.27 4.57
N THR A 92 -4.85 3.78 4.04
CA THR A 92 -4.86 4.39 2.70
C THR A 92 -5.64 5.69 2.69
N GLU A 93 -5.14 6.67 1.95
CA GLU A 93 -5.79 7.99 1.75
C GLU A 93 -5.88 8.28 0.25
N ASP A 94 -6.94 8.97 -0.17
CA ASP A 94 -7.15 9.44 -1.54
C ASP A 94 -7.01 8.36 -2.64
N CYS A 95 -7.59 7.17 -2.37
CA CYS A 95 -7.46 6.03 -3.27
C CYS A 95 -8.71 5.80 -4.17
N ASN A 96 -8.52 5.50 -5.46
CA ASN A 96 -9.67 5.12 -6.29
C ASN A 96 -10.17 3.70 -5.99
N SER A 97 -9.28 2.78 -5.60
CA SER A 97 -9.64 1.40 -5.28
C SER A 97 -8.64 0.81 -4.29
N VAL A 98 -9.17 0.19 -3.24
CA VAL A 98 -8.40 -0.57 -2.25
C VAL A 98 -8.96 -1.98 -2.19
N ASN A 99 -8.10 -2.98 -2.38
CA ASN A 99 -8.43 -4.39 -2.24
C ASN A 99 -7.48 -5.01 -1.22
N THR A 100 -8.01 -5.66 -0.19
CA THR A 100 -7.19 -6.30 0.84
C THR A 100 -7.68 -7.70 1.18
N GLU A 101 -6.77 -8.63 1.37
CA GLU A 101 -7.02 -10.00 1.81
C GLU A 101 -6.21 -10.26 3.09
N ASP A 102 -6.77 -11.02 4.04
CA ASP A 102 -6.10 -11.50 5.24
C ASP A 102 -5.46 -10.38 6.10
N CYS A 103 -6.23 -9.34 6.41
CA CYS A 103 -5.72 -8.19 7.17
C CYS A 103 -6.18 -8.14 8.62
N LYS A 104 -5.35 -7.71 9.59
CA LYS A 104 -5.90 -7.46 10.94
C LYS A 104 -6.72 -6.19 10.97
N SER A 105 -6.21 -5.11 10.40
CA SER A 105 -6.89 -3.82 10.37
C SER A 105 -6.70 -3.12 9.05
N VAL A 106 -7.79 -2.58 8.52
CA VAL A 106 -7.81 -1.72 7.34
C VAL A 106 -8.45 -0.40 7.74
N ASN A 107 -7.76 0.71 7.47
CA ASN A 107 -8.27 2.06 7.62
C ASN A 107 -8.14 2.78 6.26
N THR A 108 -9.21 3.41 5.80
CA THR A 108 -9.23 4.08 4.50
C THR A 108 -9.98 5.40 4.59
N GLU A 109 -9.44 6.46 4.00
CA GLU A 109 -10.06 7.79 3.90
C GLU A 109 -10.14 8.20 2.42
N ASP A 110 -11.19 8.91 2.04
CA ASP A 110 -11.42 9.44 0.69
C ASP A 110 -11.29 8.41 -0.44
N CYS A 111 -11.78 7.20 -0.19
CA CYS A 111 -11.65 6.08 -1.10
C CYS A 111 -12.90 5.85 -1.94
N LYS A 112 -12.79 5.76 -3.28
CA LYS A 112 -14.00 5.46 -4.09
C LYS A 112 -14.53 4.06 -3.80
N SER A 113 -13.69 3.04 -3.79
CA SER A 113 -14.11 1.65 -3.56
C SER A 113 -13.14 0.94 -2.63
N VAL A 114 -13.69 0.25 -1.64
CA VAL A 114 -12.93 -0.57 -0.69
C VAL A 114 -13.51 -1.99 -0.72
N ASN A 115 -12.67 -2.98 -1.04
CA ASN A 115 -13.02 -4.39 -0.97
C ASN A 115 -12.08 -5.10 0.00
N THR A 116 -12.63 -5.78 1.01
CA THR A 116 -11.81 -6.45 2.04
C THR A 116 -12.31 -7.86 2.32
N GLU A 117 -11.39 -8.81 2.44
CA GLU A 117 -11.69 -10.19 2.84
C GLU A 117 -10.90 -10.53 4.10
N ASP A 118 -11.48 -11.36 4.98
CA ASP A 118 -10.85 -11.93 6.17
C ASP A 118 -10.19 -10.90 7.12
N CYS A 119 -10.92 -9.82 7.42
CA CYS A 119 -10.41 -8.77 8.30
C CYS A 119 -10.91 -8.81 9.74
N LYS A 120 -10.10 -8.39 10.73
CA LYS A 120 -10.63 -8.18 12.09
C LYS A 120 -11.37 -6.86 12.23
N SER A 121 -10.89 -5.81 11.58
CA SER A 121 -11.54 -4.50 11.62
C SER A 121 -11.32 -3.74 10.32
N VAL A 122 -12.39 -3.15 9.80
CA VAL A 122 -12.37 -2.23 8.67
C VAL A 122 -12.98 -0.90 9.14
N ASN A 123 -12.25 0.19 8.98
CA ASN A 123 -12.74 1.55 9.17
C ASN A 123 -12.61 2.30 7.85
N THR A 124 -13.68 2.91 7.37
CA THR A 124 -13.68 3.67 6.12
C THR A 124 -14.42 4.98 6.28
N GLU A 125 -13.79 6.07 5.87
CA GLU A 125 -14.38 7.42 5.81
C GLU A 125 -14.45 7.87 4.35
N ASP A 126 -15.49 8.64 4.02
CA ASP A 126 -15.72 9.26 2.71
C ASP A 126 -15.55 8.33 1.51
N CYS A 127 -16.56 7.50 1.27
CA CYS A 127 -16.47 6.49 0.22
C CYS A 127 -17.71 6.35 -0.67
N LYS A 128 -17.53 5.79 -1.87
CA LYS A 128 -18.68 5.42 -2.70
C LYS A 128 -19.21 4.03 -2.33
N SER A 129 -18.32 3.06 -2.12
CA SER A 129 -18.73 1.69 -1.81
C SER A 129 -17.70 0.97 -0.96
N VAL A 130 -18.20 0.26 0.05
CA VAL A 130 -17.45 -0.76 0.79
C VAL A 130 -18.09 -2.12 0.54
N ASN A 131 -17.28 -3.12 0.20
CA ASN A 131 -17.66 -4.52 0.16
C ASN A 131 -16.72 -5.31 1.08
N THR A 132 -17.27 -6.05 2.03
CA THR A 132 -16.46 -6.83 2.97
C THR A 132 -16.96 -8.26 3.04
N GLU A 133 -16.05 -9.22 3.15
CA GLU A 133 -16.37 -10.63 3.43
C GLU A 133 -15.58 -11.09 4.66
N ASP A 134 -16.21 -11.89 5.52
CA ASP A 134 -15.62 -12.47 6.74
C ASP A 134 -14.94 -11.47 7.70
N CYS A 135 -15.45 -10.24 7.73
CA CYS A 135 -14.95 -9.17 8.58
C CYS A 135 -15.63 -9.14 9.96
N LYS A 136 -14.85 -9.11 11.06
CA LYS A 136 -15.42 -9.13 12.42
C LYS A 136 -16.08 -7.81 12.83
N SER A 137 -15.57 -6.69 12.34
CA SER A 137 -16.06 -5.35 12.65
C SER A 137 -15.87 -4.46 11.43
N VAL A 138 -16.92 -3.75 11.05
CA VAL A 138 -16.89 -2.80 9.93
C VAL A 138 -17.53 -1.49 10.42
N ASN A 139 -16.77 -0.41 10.38
CA ASN A 139 -17.23 0.94 10.66
C ASN A 139 -17.08 1.78 9.39
N THR A 140 -18.13 2.49 9.00
CA THR A 140 -18.11 3.35 7.82
C THR A 140 -18.78 4.69 8.12
N GLU A 141 -18.14 5.78 7.74
CA GLU A 141 -18.69 7.13 7.78
C GLU A 141 -18.79 7.68 6.35
N ASP A 142 -19.89 8.37 6.04
CA ASP A 142 -20.15 9.02 4.74
C ASP A 142 -19.97 8.15 3.48
N CYS A 143 -20.20 6.84 3.64
CA CYS A 143 -20.21 5.88 2.55
C CYS A 143 -21.58 5.74 1.88
N LYS A 144 -21.63 5.83 0.55
CA LYS A 144 -22.90 5.70 -0.21
C LYS A 144 -23.48 4.28 -0.22
N SER A 145 -22.65 3.26 -0.09
CA SER A 145 -23.08 1.86 -0.08
C SER A 145 -22.13 1.00 0.73
N LEU A 146 -22.72 0.01 1.41
CA LEU A 146 -22.02 -0.95 2.26
C LEU A 146 -22.62 -2.34 2.02
N ASN A 147 -21.77 -3.30 1.66
CA ASN A 147 -22.10 -4.72 1.53
C ASN A 147 -21.19 -5.52 2.46
N ILE A 148 -21.78 -6.39 3.29
CA ILE A 148 -21.11 -7.19 4.33
C ILE A 148 -21.68 -8.60 4.27
#